data_AF-A0A6J8DAH3-F1
#
_entry.id   AF-A0A6J8DAH3-F1
#
_cell.length_a   1.000
_cell.length_b   1.000
_cell.length_c   1.000
_cell.angle_alpha   90.00
_cell.angle_beta   90.00
_cell.angle_gamma   90.00
#
_symmetry.space_group_name_H-M   'P 1'
#
loop_
_entity.id
_entity.type
_entity.pdbx_description
1 polymer ?
#
loop_
_entity_poly.entity_id
_entity_poly.type
_entity_poly.pdbx_seq_one_letter_code
_entity_poly.pdbx_strand_id
1 'polypeptide(L)'
;MDLLKKLRSTAIQNEQSRIDFDTDKVLSDSDFITLTGINKDNFNDLHSYIKDLLRNTPTRSTRTSLGIFLFKLKSGISNKVLSTIFNISRSSLRRAISCVRQALVKHFIPENLGCDNEEALAAKMLHLSKKVNTLKQRVEEENFERRKTIWKEPDNTLDDFPRLDEEDLRNKRGKLTNSRSSRG
;
A
#
# COMPACT_ATOMS: atom_id res chain seq x y z
N MET A 1 14.46 -13.81 -46.84
CA MET A 1 13.64 -14.76 -46.07
C MET A 1 14.12 -14.98 -44.63
N ASP A 2 15.41 -14.81 -44.31
CA ASP A 2 15.94 -15.08 -42.96
C ASP A 2 15.56 -14.05 -41.90
N LEU A 3 15.32 -12.79 -42.28
CA LEU A 3 14.90 -11.76 -41.33
C LEU A 3 13.50 -12.04 -40.77
N LEU A 4 12.56 -12.48 -41.61
CA LEU A 4 11.21 -12.87 -41.20
C LEU A 4 11.21 -14.14 -40.36
N LYS A 5 12.08 -15.11 -40.67
CA LYS A 5 12.28 -16.30 -39.83
C LYS A 5 12.89 -15.93 -38.48
N LYS A 6 13.92 -15.08 -38.44
CA LYS A 6 14.51 -14.56 -37.21
C LYS A 6 13.48 -13.81 -36.38
N LEU A 7 12.75 -12.86 -36.98
CA LEU A 7 11.72 -12.09 -36.30
C LEU A 7 10.63 -12.99 -35.73
N ARG A 8 10.19 -13.99 -36.50
CA ARG A 8 9.21 -14.98 -36.04
C ARG A 8 9.77 -15.84 -34.90
N SER A 9 11.01 -16.32 -34.99
CA SER A 9 11.66 -17.08 -33.92
C SER A 9 11.86 -16.24 -32.65
N THR A 10 12.26 -14.97 -32.79
CA THR A 10 12.43 -14.03 -31.66
C THR A 10 11.08 -13.63 -31.06
N ALA A 11 10.03 -13.47 -31.87
CA ALA A 11 8.67 -13.23 -31.40
C ALA A 11 8.09 -14.45 -30.70
N ILE A 12 8.31 -15.68 -31.19
CA ILE A 12 7.90 -16.92 -30.52
C ILE A 12 8.68 -17.13 -29.22
N GLN A 13 9.96 -16.76 -29.17
CA GLN A 13 10.74 -16.73 -27.92
C GLN A 13 10.25 -15.64 -26.96
N ASN A 14 9.78 -14.50 -27.46
CA ASN A 14 9.23 -13.39 -26.65
C ASN A 14 7.75 -13.54 -26.27
N GLU A 15 6.95 -14.33 -27.00
CA GLU A 15 5.57 -14.69 -26.64
C GLU A 15 5.54 -15.49 -25.32
N GLN A 16 6.68 -16.06 -24.95
CA GLN A 16 6.90 -16.75 -23.68
C GLN A 16 7.67 -15.90 -22.64
N SER A 17 8.04 -14.66 -22.97
CA SER A 17 8.64 -13.71 -22.02
C SER A 17 7.56 -13.20 -21.07
N ARG A 18 7.10 -14.11 -20.21
CA ARG A 18 6.41 -13.76 -18.98
C ARG A 18 7.43 -13.01 -18.11
N ILE A 19 6.94 -12.05 -17.33
CA ILE A 19 7.72 -11.57 -16.19
C ILE A 19 7.98 -12.77 -15.29
N ASP A 20 9.23 -13.21 -15.25
CA ASP A 20 9.68 -14.38 -14.50
C ASP A 20 10.49 -13.94 -13.29
N PHE A 21 10.01 -14.29 -12.10
CA PHE A 21 10.68 -14.04 -10.83
C PHE A 21 11.51 -15.24 -10.35
N ASP A 22 11.49 -16.37 -11.06
CA ASP A 22 12.19 -17.60 -10.71
C ASP A 22 13.63 -17.63 -11.23
N THR A 23 13.86 -17.11 -12.45
CA THR A 23 15.19 -17.11 -13.06
C THR A 23 15.99 -15.88 -12.66
N ASP A 24 17.08 -16.11 -11.94
CA ASP A 24 17.91 -15.07 -11.31
C ASP A 24 18.61 -14.10 -12.30
N LYS A 25 18.63 -14.45 -13.59
CA LYS A 25 19.31 -13.70 -14.68
C LYS A 25 18.38 -12.87 -15.56
N VAL A 26 17.06 -12.99 -15.39
CA VAL A 26 16.09 -12.35 -16.31
C VAL A 26 15.75 -10.93 -15.86
N LEU A 27 15.73 -10.67 -14.56
CA LEU A 27 15.37 -9.37 -13.99
C LEU A 27 16.56 -8.77 -13.23
N SER A 28 16.89 -7.52 -13.57
CA SER A 28 17.85 -6.72 -12.83
C SER A 28 17.25 -6.20 -11.51
N ASP A 29 18.10 -5.71 -10.59
CA ASP A 29 17.63 -5.04 -9.37
C ASP A 29 16.70 -3.86 -9.67
N SER A 30 16.99 -3.11 -10.73
CA SER A 30 16.15 -2.00 -11.17
C SER A 30 14.75 -2.46 -11.61
N ASP A 31 14.65 -3.66 -12.21
CA ASP A 31 13.38 -4.25 -12.58
C ASP A 31 12.62 -4.69 -11.33
N PHE A 32 13.29 -5.32 -10.36
CA PHE A 32 12.66 -5.67 -9.07
C PHE A 32 12.07 -4.43 -8.38
N ILE A 33 12.83 -3.33 -8.29
CA ILE A 33 12.35 -2.09 -7.68
C ILE A 33 11.17 -1.51 -8.46
N THR A 34 11.25 -1.48 -9.80
CA THR A 34 10.20 -0.93 -10.66
C THR A 34 8.89 -1.73 -10.54
N LEU A 35 9.00 -3.06 -10.57
CA LEU A 35 7.85 -3.96 -10.62
C LEU A 35 7.24 -4.20 -9.24
N THR A 36 8.05 -4.28 -8.18
CA THR A 36 7.59 -4.69 -6.84
C THR A 36 7.73 -3.60 -5.78
N GLY A 37 8.54 -2.57 -6.03
CA GLY A 37 8.85 -1.50 -5.07
C GLY A 37 10.00 -1.83 -4.10
N ILE A 38 10.57 -3.03 -4.16
CA ILE A 38 11.70 -3.47 -3.32
C ILE A 38 12.84 -4.01 -4.19
N ASN A 39 14.07 -3.95 -3.68
CA ASN A 39 15.22 -4.53 -4.36
C ASN A 39 15.17 -6.08 -4.31
N LYS A 40 16.10 -6.72 -5.03
CA LYS A 40 16.11 -8.16 -5.19
C LYS A 40 16.44 -8.91 -3.90
N ASP A 41 17.36 -8.38 -3.10
CA ASP A 41 17.76 -8.97 -1.82
C ASP A 41 16.60 -8.97 -0.83
N ASN A 42 15.93 -7.82 -0.66
CA ASN A 42 14.74 -7.70 0.19
C ASN A 42 13.60 -8.60 -0.30
N PHE A 43 13.47 -8.78 -1.62
CA PHE A 43 12.49 -9.72 -2.18
C PHE A 43 12.82 -11.17 -1.80
N ASN A 44 14.10 -11.56 -1.89
CA ASN A 44 14.56 -12.89 -1.50
C ASN A 44 14.39 -13.14 -0.01
N ASP A 45 14.73 -12.15 0.82
CA ASP A 45 14.53 -12.22 2.27
C ASP A 45 13.06 -12.37 2.60
N LEU A 46 12.19 -11.52 2.03
CA LEU A 46 10.74 -11.62 2.23
C LEU A 46 10.20 -12.98 1.80
N HIS A 47 10.66 -13.48 0.64
CA HIS A 47 10.29 -14.80 0.15
C HIS A 47 10.72 -15.91 1.12
N SER A 48 11.88 -15.79 1.75
CA SER A 48 12.41 -16.78 2.70
C SER A 48 11.50 -16.97 3.93
N TYR A 49 10.85 -15.90 4.41
CA TYR A 49 9.91 -15.96 5.55
C TYR A 49 8.59 -16.65 5.22
N ILE A 50 8.15 -16.61 3.96
CA ILE A 50 6.82 -17.11 3.56
C ILE A 50 6.86 -18.35 2.67
N LYS A 51 8.05 -18.78 2.20
CA LYS A 51 8.21 -19.84 1.20
C LYS A 51 7.51 -21.15 1.61
N ASP A 52 7.56 -21.50 2.90
CA ASP A 52 7.06 -22.78 3.41
C ASP A 52 5.54 -22.80 3.59
N LEU A 53 4.91 -21.62 3.58
CA LEU A 53 3.45 -21.45 3.65
C LEU A 53 2.80 -21.43 2.27
N LEU A 54 3.61 -21.30 1.22
CA LEU A 54 3.16 -21.19 -0.16
C LEU A 54 3.40 -22.51 -0.88
N ARG A 55 2.43 -22.93 -1.68
CA ARG A 55 2.56 -24.12 -2.53
C ARG A 55 2.89 -23.73 -3.96
N ASN A 56 3.94 -24.33 -4.51
CA ASN A 56 4.22 -24.28 -5.95
C ASN A 56 3.09 -24.97 -6.73
N THR A 57 2.70 -24.40 -7.86
CA THR A 57 1.71 -25.00 -8.76
C THR A 57 2.30 -25.14 -10.15
N PRO A 58 1.74 -25.99 -11.04
CA PRO A 58 2.23 -26.10 -12.41
C PRO A 58 2.20 -24.78 -13.19
N THR A 59 1.36 -23.82 -12.76
CA THR A 59 1.15 -22.55 -13.46
C THR A 59 1.95 -21.38 -12.88
N ARG A 60 2.53 -21.54 -11.69
CA ARG A 60 3.25 -20.48 -10.99
C ARG A 60 4.05 -21.03 -9.82
N SER A 61 5.20 -20.42 -9.57
CA SER A 61 5.97 -20.66 -8.36
C SER A 61 5.49 -19.81 -7.18
N THR A 62 6.06 -20.08 -6.00
CA THR A 62 5.91 -19.24 -4.81
C THR A 62 6.51 -17.84 -5.02
N ARG A 63 7.65 -17.72 -5.73
CA ARG A 63 8.28 -16.43 -6.06
C ARG A 63 7.41 -15.60 -6.99
N THR A 64 6.92 -16.21 -8.07
CA THR A 64 5.98 -15.56 -9.00
C THR A 64 4.70 -15.13 -8.27
N SER A 65 4.21 -15.92 -7.31
CA SER A 65 3.05 -15.54 -6.49
C SER A 65 3.33 -14.28 -5.65
N LEU A 66 4.50 -14.20 -5.01
CA LEU A 66 4.92 -13.01 -4.26
C LEU A 66 5.10 -11.81 -5.18
N GLY A 67 5.78 -11.98 -6.32
CA GLY A 67 5.98 -10.93 -7.33
C GLY A 67 4.66 -10.36 -7.84
N ILE A 68 3.69 -11.21 -8.16
CA ILE A 68 2.32 -10.80 -8.53
C ILE A 68 1.66 -9.94 -7.45
N PHE A 69 1.78 -10.37 -6.19
CA PHE A 69 1.17 -9.67 -5.06
C PHE A 69 1.77 -8.28 -4.89
N LEU A 70 3.11 -8.18 -4.89
CA LEU A 70 3.81 -6.90 -4.77
C LEU A 70 3.56 -6.01 -5.98
N PHE A 71 3.58 -6.56 -7.19
CA PHE A 71 3.25 -5.83 -8.41
C PHE A 71 1.84 -5.22 -8.33
N LYS A 72 0.86 -6.00 -7.87
CA LYS A 72 -0.51 -5.54 -7.68
C LYS A 72 -0.57 -4.37 -6.71
N LEU A 73 0.13 -4.44 -5.58
CA LEU A 73 0.18 -3.37 -4.59
C LEU A 73 0.87 -2.11 -5.14
N LYS A 74 1.97 -2.28 -5.88
CA LYS A 74 2.79 -1.19 -6.41
C LYS A 74 2.09 -0.41 -7.54
N SER A 75 1.41 -1.12 -8.43
CA SER A 75 0.86 -0.54 -9.67
C SER A 75 -0.64 -0.27 -9.64
N GLY A 76 -1.39 -0.88 -8.72
CA GLY A 76 -2.85 -0.72 -8.62
C GLY A 76 -3.66 -1.29 -9.80
N ILE A 77 -3.02 -1.92 -10.80
CA ILE A 77 -3.68 -2.36 -12.03
C ILE A 77 -4.67 -3.50 -11.80
N SER A 78 -5.63 -3.69 -12.71
CA SER A 78 -6.68 -4.70 -12.55
C SER A 78 -6.15 -6.14 -12.64
N ASN A 79 -6.91 -7.08 -12.05
CA ASN A 79 -6.60 -8.50 -12.11
C ASN A 79 -6.65 -9.07 -13.54
N LYS A 80 -7.41 -8.43 -14.44
CA LYS A 80 -7.47 -8.82 -15.85
C LYS A 80 -6.17 -8.50 -16.57
N VAL A 81 -5.60 -7.32 -16.31
CA VAL A 81 -4.31 -6.91 -16.90
C VAL A 81 -3.18 -7.77 -16.35
N LEU A 82 -3.14 -8.00 -15.03
CA LEU A 82 -2.16 -8.91 -14.42
C LEU A 82 -2.25 -10.34 -14.97
N SER A 83 -3.46 -10.86 -15.19
CA SER A 83 -3.61 -12.20 -15.80
C SER A 83 -3.01 -12.26 -17.20
N THR A 84 -3.06 -11.16 -17.96
CA THR A 84 -2.45 -11.07 -19.28
C THR A 84 -0.92 -10.98 -19.18
N ILE A 85 -0.39 -10.09 -18.32
CA ILE A 85 1.05 -9.87 -18.15
C ILE A 85 1.77 -11.15 -17.69
N PHE A 86 1.23 -11.81 -16.68
CA PHE A 86 1.82 -13.05 -16.15
C PHE A 86 1.37 -14.30 -16.91
N ASN A 87 0.44 -14.12 -17.86
CA ASN A 87 -0.19 -15.19 -18.63
C ASN A 87 -0.63 -16.35 -17.71
N ILE A 88 -1.42 -16.00 -16.68
CA ILE A 88 -2.05 -16.95 -15.76
C ILE A 88 -3.55 -16.67 -15.68
N SER A 89 -4.36 -17.70 -15.39
CA SER A 89 -5.81 -17.50 -15.28
C SER A 89 -6.16 -16.53 -14.14
N ARG A 90 -7.24 -15.77 -14.30
CA ARG A 90 -7.73 -14.83 -13.26
C ARG A 90 -7.99 -15.53 -11.92
N SER A 91 -8.45 -16.78 -11.96
CA SER A 91 -8.68 -17.59 -10.76
C SER A 91 -7.38 -18.00 -10.09
N SER A 92 -6.35 -18.38 -10.87
CA SER A 92 -5.00 -18.59 -10.33
C SER A 92 -4.48 -17.30 -9.71
N LEU A 93 -4.47 -16.18 -10.44
CA LEU A 93 -4.03 -14.88 -9.92
C LEU A 93 -4.68 -14.50 -8.58
N ARG A 94 -6.01 -14.60 -8.47
CA ARG A 94 -6.73 -14.34 -7.21
C ARG A 94 -6.26 -15.25 -6.08
N ARG A 95 -6.04 -16.54 -6.36
CA ARG A 95 -5.49 -17.48 -5.39
C ARG A 95 -4.05 -17.11 -4.98
N ALA A 96 -3.20 -16.64 -5.90
CA ALA A 96 -1.82 -16.23 -5.58
C ALA A 96 -1.84 -15.09 -4.57
N ILE A 97 -2.58 -14.04 -4.90
CA ILE A 97 -2.75 -12.85 -4.05
C ILE A 97 -3.29 -13.25 -2.67
N SER A 98 -4.31 -14.11 -2.61
CA SER A 98 -4.89 -14.54 -1.33
C SER A 98 -3.92 -15.37 -0.49
N CYS A 99 -3.19 -16.32 -1.09
CA CYS A 99 -2.25 -17.15 -0.38
C CYS A 99 -1.08 -16.32 0.19
N VAL A 100 -0.49 -15.44 -0.62
CA VAL A 100 0.62 -14.57 -0.17
C VAL A 100 0.16 -13.64 0.94
N ARG A 101 -1.01 -13.00 0.79
CA ARG A 101 -1.59 -12.14 1.84
C ARG A 101 -1.76 -12.90 3.15
N GLN A 102 -2.32 -14.11 3.11
CA GLN A 102 -2.52 -14.94 4.31
C GLN A 102 -1.18 -15.32 4.94
N ALA A 103 -0.19 -15.71 4.15
CA ALA A 103 1.14 -16.07 4.65
C ALA A 103 1.83 -14.89 5.35
N LEU A 104 1.76 -13.70 4.73
CA LEU A 104 2.31 -12.47 5.32
C LEU A 104 1.62 -12.11 6.63
N VAL A 105 0.28 -12.09 6.66
CA VAL A 105 -0.49 -11.76 7.88
C VAL A 105 -0.23 -12.76 9.00
N LYS A 106 -0.06 -14.04 8.67
CA LYS A 106 0.11 -15.09 9.69
C LYS A 106 1.50 -15.11 10.32
N HIS A 107 2.55 -14.85 9.54
CA HIS A 107 3.95 -15.04 9.98
C HIS A 107 4.77 -13.76 9.92
N PHE A 108 4.81 -13.10 8.76
CA PHE A 108 5.68 -11.94 8.58
C PHE A 108 5.24 -10.72 9.39
N ILE A 109 3.93 -10.39 9.40
CA ILE A 109 3.44 -9.19 10.11
C ILE A 109 3.63 -9.30 11.63
N PRO A 110 3.26 -10.41 12.30
CA PRO A 110 3.46 -10.54 13.73
C PRO A 110 4.94 -10.51 14.14
N GLU A 111 5.80 -11.19 13.38
CA GLU A 111 7.21 -11.35 13.72
C GLU A 111 8.05 -10.10 13.39
N ASN A 112 7.66 -9.29 12.40
CA ASN A 112 8.48 -8.17 11.91
C ASN A 112 7.84 -6.78 12.05
N LEU A 113 6.52 -6.66 12.19
CA LEU A 113 5.82 -5.36 12.17
C LEU A 113 5.06 -5.05 13.47
N GLY A 114 4.98 -5.98 14.42
CA GLY A 114 4.41 -5.71 15.74
C GLY A 114 2.95 -5.26 15.68
N CYS A 115 2.13 -5.89 14.84
CA CYS A 115 0.67 -5.78 15.01
C CYS A 115 0.27 -6.67 16.19
N ASP A 116 0.51 -6.19 17.41
CA ASP A 116 0.10 -6.85 18.63
C ASP A 116 -1.42 -7.00 18.66
N ASN A 117 -1.83 -8.21 18.24
CA ASN A 117 -3.09 -8.90 18.45
C ASN A 117 -4.31 -8.23 17.83
N GLU A 118 -4.76 -8.77 16.68
CA GLU A 118 -6.12 -8.56 16.16
C GLU A 118 -7.19 -8.73 17.25
N GLU A 119 -6.93 -9.61 18.23
CA GLU A 119 -7.77 -9.82 19.41
C GLU A 119 -7.75 -8.63 20.39
N ALA A 120 -6.62 -7.97 20.60
CA ALA A 120 -6.55 -6.75 21.40
C ALA A 120 -7.23 -5.57 20.66
N LEU A 121 -7.07 -5.49 19.35
CA LEU A 121 -7.78 -4.51 18.52
C LEU A 121 -9.29 -4.76 18.53
N ALA A 122 -9.72 -6.01 18.39
CA ALA A 122 -11.12 -6.42 18.45
C ALA A 122 -11.72 -6.18 19.84
N ALA A 123 -10.98 -6.51 20.90
CA ALA A 123 -11.38 -6.25 22.29
C ALA A 123 -11.52 -4.74 22.54
N LYS A 124 -10.60 -3.93 22.01
CA LYS A 124 -10.68 -2.47 22.08
C LYS A 124 -11.86 -1.93 21.27
N MET A 125 -12.10 -2.43 20.06
CA MET A 125 -13.27 -2.07 19.25
C MET A 125 -14.58 -2.43 19.95
N LEU A 126 -14.66 -3.61 20.58
CA LEU A 126 -15.81 -4.07 21.35
C LEU A 126 -16.03 -3.25 22.63
N HIS A 127 -14.94 -2.89 23.33
CA HIS A 127 -15.02 -2.01 24.49
C HIS A 127 -15.51 -0.61 24.11
N LEU A 128 -14.98 -0.05 23.02
CA LEU A 128 -15.38 1.27 22.52
C LEU A 128 -16.81 1.28 21.98
N SER A 129 -17.30 0.18 21.39
CA SER A 129 -18.70 0.10 20.92
C SER A 129 -19.71 0.08 22.07
N LYS A 130 -19.32 -0.47 23.23
CA LYS A 130 -20.14 -0.51 24.44
C LYS A 130 -20.08 0.79 25.25
N LYS A 131 -19.05 1.61 25.04
CA LYS A 131 -18.90 2.89 25.73
C LYS A 131 -19.84 3.92 25.09
N VAL A 132 -20.54 4.69 25.93
CA VAL A 132 -21.43 5.76 25.46
C VAL A 132 -20.62 6.79 24.67
N ASN A 133 -21.04 7.03 23.43
CA ASN A 133 -20.45 8.05 22.58
C ASN A 133 -21.04 9.41 22.95
N THR A 134 -20.36 10.12 23.85
CA THR A 134 -20.78 11.43 24.36
C THR A 134 -20.93 12.48 23.26
N LEU A 135 -20.18 12.36 22.16
CA LEU A 135 -20.34 13.21 20.98
C LEU A 135 -21.65 12.94 20.25
N LYS A 136 -22.00 11.65 20.03
CA LYS A 136 -23.28 11.28 19.41
C LYS A 136 -24.46 11.74 20.27
N GLN A 137 -24.38 11.51 21.58
CA GLN A 137 -25.40 11.96 22.52
C GLN A 137 -25.59 13.47 22.47
N ARG A 138 -24.48 14.24 22.49
CA ARG A 138 -24.53 15.70 22.37
C ARG A 138 -25.07 16.17 21.00
N VAL A 139 -24.73 15.48 19.91
CA VAL A 139 -25.25 15.77 18.57
C VAL A 139 -26.77 15.59 18.48
N GLU A 140 -27.28 14.52 19.09
CA GLU A 140 -28.71 14.21 19.17
C GLU A 140 -29.44 15.18 20.10
N GLU A 141 -28.90 15.44 21.30
CA GLU A 141 -29.43 16.38 22.29
C GLU A 141 -29.50 17.81 21.72
N GLU A 142 -28.44 18.26 21.05
CA GLU A 142 -28.37 19.61 20.46
C GLU A 142 -28.96 19.67 19.03
N ASN A 143 -29.58 18.58 18.54
CA ASN A 143 -30.20 18.47 17.21
C ASN A 143 -29.29 18.95 16.05
N PHE A 144 -27.97 18.73 16.18
CA PHE A 144 -27.01 19.16 15.17
C PHE A 144 -27.23 18.48 13.82
N GLU A 145 -27.86 17.31 13.77
CA GLU A 145 -28.21 16.64 12.51
C GLU A 145 -29.17 17.47 11.64
N ARG A 146 -30.00 18.32 12.26
CA ARG A 146 -30.95 19.20 11.55
C ARG A 146 -30.37 20.56 11.22
N ARG A 147 -29.26 20.93 11.87
CA ARG A 147 -28.50 22.15 11.54
C ARG A 147 -27.79 21.89 10.22
N LYS A 148 -28.46 22.17 9.10
CA LYS A 148 -27.79 22.27 7.79
C LYS A 148 -26.58 23.18 7.96
N THR A 149 -25.41 22.72 7.55
CA THR A 149 -24.22 23.53 7.45
C THR A 149 -24.58 24.71 6.55
N ILE A 150 -24.80 25.88 7.14
CA ILE A 150 -25.00 27.10 6.37
C ILE A 150 -23.60 27.54 5.97
N TRP A 151 -23.15 27.07 4.82
CA TRP A 151 -22.04 27.70 4.11
C TRP A 151 -22.52 29.10 3.72
N LYS A 152 -22.20 30.08 4.55
CA LYS A 152 -22.26 31.48 4.14
C LYS A 152 -20.91 31.77 3.50
N GLU A 153 -20.93 32.44 2.35
CA GLU A 153 -19.71 33.10 1.89
C GLU A 153 -19.23 34.00 3.03
N PRO A 154 -17.95 33.92 3.42
CA PRO A 154 -17.44 34.76 4.48
C PRO A 154 -17.68 36.20 4.06
N ASP A 155 -18.38 36.96 4.89
CA ASP A 155 -18.35 38.41 4.77
C ASP A 155 -16.88 38.83 4.84
N ASN A 156 -16.47 39.84 4.07
CA ASN A 156 -15.07 40.27 3.99
C ASN A 156 -14.52 40.80 5.33
N THR A 157 -15.37 40.82 6.35
CA THR A 157 -15.06 41.07 7.76
C THR A 157 -15.02 39.76 8.54
N LEU A 158 -13.91 39.03 8.41
CA LEU A 158 -13.52 38.04 9.42
C LEU A 158 -12.97 38.78 10.65
N ASP A 159 -13.87 39.24 11.53
CA ASP A 159 -13.51 40.03 12.72
C ASP A 159 -12.63 39.23 13.70
N ASP A 160 -12.78 37.91 13.75
CA ASP A 160 -11.99 37.02 14.61
C ASP A 160 -10.66 36.58 13.98
N PHE A 161 -10.35 36.99 12.75
CA PHE A 161 -9.09 36.64 12.11
C PHE A 161 -8.01 37.68 12.44
N PRO A 162 -6.87 37.29 13.05
CA PRO A 162 -5.83 38.23 13.43
C PRO A 162 -5.30 38.97 12.21
N ARG A 163 -5.50 40.30 12.18
CA ARG A 163 -4.87 41.17 11.18
C ARG A 163 -3.44 41.43 11.63
N LEU A 164 -2.52 40.64 11.09
CA LEU A 164 -1.10 40.78 11.35
C LEU A 164 -0.47 41.47 10.14
N ASP A 165 0.34 42.49 10.40
CA ASP A 165 1.16 43.08 9.36
C ASP A 165 2.41 42.22 9.10
N GLU A 166 3.20 42.65 8.11
CA GLU A 166 4.40 41.92 7.70
C GLU A 166 5.46 41.88 8.81
N GLU A 167 5.47 42.87 9.70
CA GLU A 167 6.39 42.94 10.84
C GLU A 167 6.00 41.95 11.94
N ASP A 168 4.71 41.84 12.23
CA ASP A 168 4.12 40.84 13.12
C ASP A 168 4.43 39.41 12.66
N LEU A 169 4.32 39.14 11.35
CA LEU A 169 4.68 37.85 10.75
C LEU A 169 6.17 37.55 10.89
N ARG A 170 7.02 38.57 10.73
CA ARG A 170 8.48 38.45 10.87
C ARG A 170 8.88 38.19 12.32
N ASN A 171 8.23 38.84 13.28
CA ASN A 171 8.43 38.62 14.71
C ASN A 171 7.96 37.22 15.15
N LYS A 172 6.84 36.72 14.61
CA LYS A 172 6.41 35.34 14.86
C LYS A 172 7.39 34.31 14.27
N ARG A 173 7.96 34.55 13.09
CA ARG A 173 9.05 33.73 12.53
C ARG A 173 10.30 33.72 13.41
N GLY A 174 10.73 34.89 13.92
CA GLY A 174 11.89 34.99 14.81
C GLY A 174 11.72 34.23 16.15
N LYS A 175 10.49 34.18 16.68
CA LYS A 175 10.18 33.39 17.88
C LYS A 175 10.23 31.87 17.63
N LEU A 176 9.85 31.42 16.42
CA LEU A 176 9.91 30.00 16.02
C LEU A 176 11.34 29.49 15.78
N THR A 177 12.27 30.37 15.38
CA THR A 177 13.68 29.99 15.18
C THR A 177 14.44 29.92 16.51
N ASN A 178 14.12 30.78 17.48
CA ASN A 178 14.78 30.76 18.79
C ASN A 178 14.31 29.62 19.70
N SER A 179 13.12 29.04 19.51
CA SER A 179 12.66 27.90 20.30
C SER A 179 13.32 26.56 19.94
N ARG A 180 14.11 26.50 18.85
CA ARG A 180 14.93 25.31 18.51
C ARG A 180 16.34 25.35 19.11
N SER A 181 16.78 26.47 19.66
CA SER A 181 18.13 26.67 20.21
C SER A 181 18.25 26.45 21.73
N SER A 182 17.15 26.13 22.43
CA SER A 182 17.16 25.92 23.90
C SER A 182 16.80 24.49 24.32
N ARG A 183 17.01 23.51 23.44
CA ARG A 183 17.15 22.09 23.81
C ARG A 183 18.55 21.62 23.41
N GLY A 184 19.54 22.17 24.11
CA GLY A 184 20.88 21.59 24.29
C GLY A 184 21.03 21.24 25.75
#